data_AF-A0A819K713-F1
#
_entry.id   AF-A0A819K713-F1
#
_cell.length_a   1.000
_cell.length_b   1.000
_cell.length_c   1.000
_cell.angle_alpha   90.00
_cell.angle_beta   90.00
_cell.angle_gamma   90.00
#
_symmetry.space_group_name_H-M   'P 1'
#
loop_
_entity.id
_entity.type
_entity.pdbx_description
1 polymer ?
#
loop_
_entity_poly.entity_id
_entity_poly.type
_entity_poly.pdbx_seq_one_letter_code
_entity_poly.pdbx_strand_id
1 'polypeptide(L)'
;MRVLQPSLDVYEALNSKYAKTLECPCTQISMNYDNFISASPIFHQVCSSDFVSDVWIRHLAMDNGSTFYGDDFQITGSHAFQALRMLCELAKNTLKNNFAQFYSSQYFSRFAIPEVMLQVQILSILNQLQSSMSDSFLLSFRMIRDTTQVNALFSALQINHKLYGSKDTGNIFVTANNYDGCSCSLSANCIGQSSIYNHNTMTKLFDVTGFYTGCNVIESLLQSTLECFYNQTCIDKLQNYLLPSPIPVSALDDSSSLSRYLKTTTINSLLSDLMVEHLVISP
;
A
#
# COMPACT_ATOMS: atom_id res chain seq x y z
N MET A 1 -34.58 -9.37 -36.97
CA MET A 1 -35.11 -10.71 -36.63
C MET A 1 -35.31 -10.76 -35.13
N ARG A 2 -36.56 -10.87 -34.67
CA ARG A 2 -36.87 -10.90 -33.24
C ARG A 2 -37.06 -12.33 -32.77
N VAL A 3 -36.38 -12.70 -31.69
CA VAL A 3 -36.44 -14.04 -31.08
C VAL A 3 -36.71 -13.89 -29.59
N LEU A 4 -37.57 -14.75 -29.04
CA LEU A 4 -37.98 -14.70 -27.64
C LEU A 4 -37.45 -15.93 -26.92
N GLN A 5 -36.77 -15.73 -25.80
CA GLN A 5 -36.27 -16.78 -24.90
C GLN A 5 -35.53 -17.94 -25.62
N PRO A 6 -34.57 -17.66 -26.52
CA PRO A 6 -33.75 -18.73 -27.10
C PRO A 6 -32.86 -19.37 -26.01
N SER A 7 -32.41 -20.61 -26.24
CA SER A 7 -31.25 -21.13 -25.51
C SER A 7 -29.99 -20.36 -25.88
N LEU A 8 -28.94 -20.46 -25.05
CA LEU A 8 -27.65 -19.81 -25.31
C LEU A 8 -27.09 -20.20 -26.69
N ASP A 9 -27.05 -21.50 -27.00
CA ASP A 9 -26.56 -22.01 -28.28
C ASP A 9 -27.34 -21.44 -29.49
N VAL A 10 -28.67 -21.30 -29.34
CA VAL A 10 -29.52 -20.74 -30.40
C VAL A 10 -29.27 -19.24 -30.55
N TYR A 11 -29.11 -18.51 -29.44
CA TYR A 11 -28.75 -17.10 -29.47
C TYR A 11 -27.40 -16.89 -30.16
N GLU A 12 -26.38 -17.66 -29.79
CA GLU A 12 -25.03 -17.55 -30.36
C GLU A 12 -25.02 -17.86 -31.87
N ALA A 13 -25.68 -18.94 -32.27
CA ALA A 13 -25.80 -19.32 -33.68
C ALA A 13 -26.50 -18.22 -34.49
N LEU A 14 -27.60 -17.64 -33.97
CA LEU A 14 -28.30 -16.55 -34.63
C LEU A 14 -27.51 -15.25 -34.62
N ASN A 15 -26.80 -14.94 -33.53
CA ASN A 15 -25.98 -13.75 -33.42
C ASN A 15 -24.82 -13.79 -34.42
N SER A 16 -24.22 -14.96 -34.65
CA SER A 16 -23.17 -15.14 -35.66
C SER A 16 -23.63 -14.79 -37.09
N LYS A 17 -24.91 -15.03 -37.40
CA LYS A 17 -25.47 -14.83 -38.75
C LYS A 17 -26.18 -13.50 -38.94
N TYR A 18 -26.75 -12.95 -37.86
CA TYR A 18 -27.66 -11.80 -37.90
C TYR A 18 -27.28 -10.68 -36.91
N ALA A 19 -26.03 -10.61 -36.44
CA ALA A 19 -25.54 -9.68 -35.40
C ALA A 19 -26.13 -8.25 -35.43
N LYS A 20 -26.25 -7.65 -36.63
CA LYS A 20 -26.74 -6.26 -36.79
C LYS A 20 -28.26 -6.10 -36.67
N THR A 21 -29.01 -7.19 -36.76
CA THR A 21 -30.48 -7.17 -36.88
C THR A 21 -31.18 -8.11 -35.91
N LEU A 22 -30.44 -8.93 -35.16
CA LEU A 22 -30.99 -9.83 -34.17
C LEU A 22 -31.44 -9.02 -32.95
N GLU A 23 -32.69 -9.20 -32.56
CA GLU A 23 -33.24 -8.63 -31.35
C GLU A 23 -33.70 -9.78 -30.45
N CYS A 24 -33.05 -9.91 -29.29
CA CYS A 24 -33.44 -10.86 -28.25
C CYS A 24 -33.75 -10.08 -26.97
N PRO A 25 -34.99 -9.59 -26.80
CA PRO A 25 -35.35 -8.77 -25.65
C PRO A 25 -35.19 -9.54 -24.33
N CYS A 26 -34.57 -8.92 -23.33
CA CYS A 26 -34.44 -9.52 -22.00
C CYS A 26 -35.80 -9.51 -21.28
N THR A 27 -36.12 -10.58 -20.55
CA THR A 27 -37.27 -10.62 -19.64
C THR A 27 -37.01 -9.78 -18.39
N GLN A 28 -35.76 -9.75 -17.94
CA GLN A 28 -35.26 -8.94 -16.85
C GLN A 28 -34.18 -7.99 -17.40
N ILE A 29 -34.47 -6.69 -17.39
CA ILE A 29 -33.59 -5.67 -17.98
C ILE A 29 -32.46 -5.22 -17.05
N SER A 30 -32.48 -5.64 -15.80
CA SER A 30 -31.57 -5.22 -14.75
C SER A 30 -31.23 -6.39 -13.83
N MET A 31 -29.94 -6.60 -13.56
CA MET A 31 -29.44 -7.61 -12.64
C MET A 31 -28.22 -7.09 -11.89
N ASN A 32 -28.03 -7.49 -10.64
CA ASN A 32 -26.85 -7.11 -9.88
C ASN A 32 -25.61 -7.80 -10.46
N TYR A 33 -24.45 -7.13 -10.40
CA TYR A 33 -23.18 -7.67 -10.90
C TYR A 33 -22.73 -8.94 -10.16
N ASP A 34 -23.10 -9.10 -8.89
CA ASP A 34 -22.81 -10.30 -8.09
C ASP A 34 -23.38 -11.61 -8.66
N ASN A 35 -24.39 -11.53 -9.53
CA ASN A 35 -25.01 -12.71 -10.13
C ASN A 35 -24.17 -13.36 -11.23
N PHE A 36 -23.17 -12.66 -11.78
CA PHE A 36 -22.44 -13.12 -12.98
C PHE A 36 -20.99 -12.63 -13.06
N ILE A 37 -20.48 -12.00 -12.00
CA ILE A 37 -19.09 -11.54 -11.92
C ILE A 37 -18.57 -11.76 -10.50
N SER A 38 -17.36 -12.31 -10.41
CA SER A 38 -16.55 -12.23 -9.21
C SER A 38 -15.17 -11.70 -9.54
N ALA A 39 -14.71 -10.74 -8.75
CA ALA A 39 -13.38 -10.15 -8.81
C ALA A 39 -12.69 -10.31 -7.44
N SER A 40 -11.51 -10.93 -7.44
CA SER A 40 -10.74 -11.23 -6.24
C SER A 40 -9.36 -10.58 -6.33
N PRO A 41 -9.03 -9.60 -5.47
CA PRO A 41 -7.72 -8.99 -5.45
C PRO A 41 -6.70 -9.90 -4.74
N ILE A 42 -5.57 -10.11 -5.40
CA ILE A 42 -4.36 -10.68 -4.80
C ILE A 42 -3.49 -9.50 -4.36
N PHE A 43 -3.20 -9.41 -3.07
CA PHE A 43 -2.35 -8.35 -2.52
C PHE A 43 -0.87 -8.70 -2.60
N HIS A 44 0.00 -7.69 -2.66
CA HIS A 44 1.44 -7.85 -2.52
C HIS A 44 1.75 -8.65 -1.25
N GLN A 45 2.66 -9.62 -1.35
CA GLN A 45 2.99 -10.54 -0.25
C GLN A 45 3.43 -9.84 1.04
N VAL A 46 3.96 -8.62 0.94
CA VAL A 46 4.31 -7.77 2.10
C VAL A 46 3.12 -7.61 3.06
N CYS A 47 1.90 -7.49 2.53
CA CYS A 47 0.68 -7.30 3.31
C CYS A 47 0.14 -8.58 3.98
N SER A 48 0.81 -9.72 3.79
CA SER A 48 0.52 -10.99 4.44
C SER A 48 1.77 -11.64 5.06
N SER A 49 2.89 -10.94 5.06
CA SER A 49 4.17 -11.42 5.57
C SER A 49 4.35 -11.16 7.06
N ASP A 50 5.43 -11.72 7.63
CA ASP A 50 5.84 -11.46 9.01
C ASP A 50 6.07 -9.96 9.28
N PHE A 51 6.42 -9.17 8.26
CA PHE A 51 6.72 -7.74 8.39
C PHE A 51 5.54 -6.87 8.83
N VAL A 52 4.31 -7.35 8.65
CA VAL A 52 3.09 -6.68 9.14
C VAL A 52 2.51 -7.36 10.39
N SER A 53 3.23 -8.31 10.98
CA SER A 53 2.79 -9.01 12.18
C SER A 53 3.06 -8.21 13.47
N ASP A 54 2.24 -8.44 14.50
CA ASP A 54 2.50 -7.92 15.84
C ASP A 54 3.81 -8.44 16.44
N VAL A 55 4.27 -9.62 16.02
CA VAL A 55 5.51 -10.23 16.54
C VAL A 55 6.70 -9.41 16.05
N TRP A 56 6.78 -9.14 14.74
CA TRP A 56 7.86 -8.35 14.15
C TRP A 56 7.87 -6.90 14.66
N ILE A 57 6.72 -6.24 14.63
CA ILE A 57 6.61 -4.83 15.04
C ILE A 57 7.00 -4.65 16.51
N ARG A 58 6.59 -5.57 17.39
CA ARG A 58 6.97 -5.53 18.81
C ARG A 58 8.45 -5.85 19.03
N HIS A 59 9.00 -6.79 18.28
CA HIS A 59 10.43 -7.12 18.35
C HIS A 59 11.29 -5.89 18.02
N LEU A 60 10.89 -5.09 17.02
CA LEU A 60 11.57 -3.84 16.69
C LEU A 60 11.38 -2.72 17.72
N ALA A 61 10.30 -2.75 18.51
CA ALA A 61 9.98 -1.70 19.48
C ALA A 61 10.66 -1.89 20.84
N MET A 62 11.37 -3.00 21.04
CA MET A 62 12.04 -3.33 22.29
C MET A 62 13.35 -2.54 22.41
N ASP A 63 13.29 -1.42 23.12
CA ASP A 63 14.41 -0.53 23.40
C ASP A 63 15.28 -1.04 24.56
N ASN A 64 16.58 -0.78 24.46
CA ASN A 64 17.60 -1.08 25.46
C ASN A 64 17.88 0.08 26.42
N GLY A 65 17.09 1.15 26.36
CA GLY A 65 17.18 2.30 27.27
C GLY A 65 18.28 3.29 26.92
N SER A 66 18.76 3.31 25.67
CA SER A 66 19.80 4.23 25.21
C SER A 66 19.24 5.55 24.69
N THR A 67 19.98 6.63 24.93
CA THR A 67 19.62 8.00 24.56
C THR A 67 19.31 8.17 23.06
N PHE A 68 18.16 8.80 22.79
CA PHE A 68 17.50 8.98 21.49
C PHE A 68 18.39 9.63 20.42
N TYR A 69 18.78 8.86 19.40
CA TYR A 69 19.16 9.42 18.10
C TYR A 69 18.00 9.22 17.14
N GLY A 70 17.25 10.29 16.83
CA GLY A 70 15.99 10.20 16.07
C GLY A 70 16.10 9.51 14.72
N ASP A 71 17.31 9.44 14.13
CA ASP A 71 17.55 8.88 12.81
C ASP A 71 17.92 7.37 12.85
N ASP A 72 17.98 6.77 14.05
CA ASP A 72 18.28 5.34 14.21
C ASP A 72 17.07 4.48 13.82
N PHE A 73 17.33 3.43 13.04
CA PHE A 73 16.31 2.47 12.64
C PHE A 73 15.70 1.72 13.84
N GLN A 74 16.42 1.55 14.96
CA GLN A 74 15.87 0.97 16.19
C GLN A 74 14.68 1.78 16.73
N ILE A 75 14.66 3.09 16.48
CA ILE A 75 13.59 3.99 16.94
C ILE A 75 12.48 4.08 15.89
N THR A 76 12.87 4.24 14.63
CA THR A 76 11.93 4.52 13.53
C THR A 76 11.34 3.26 12.88
N GLY A 77 12.02 2.11 12.98
CA GLY A 77 11.68 0.87 12.28
C GLY A 77 10.32 0.31 12.71
N SER A 78 10.07 0.13 14.00
CA SER A 78 8.77 -0.37 14.50
C SER A 78 7.59 0.48 14.01
N HIS A 79 7.75 1.80 14.01
CA HIS A 79 6.77 2.76 13.51
C HIS A 79 6.59 2.66 11.99
N ALA A 80 7.68 2.45 11.23
CA ALA A 80 7.61 2.24 9.78
C ALA A 80 6.83 0.97 9.44
N PHE A 81 7.08 -0.16 10.12
CA PHE A 81 6.32 -1.39 9.89
C PHE A 81 4.87 -1.31 10.41
N GLN A 82 4.62 -0.58 11.49
CA GLN A 82 3.25 -0.27 11.92
C GLN A 82 2.50 0.54 10.86
N ALA A 83 3.15 1.56 10.27
CA ALA A 83 2.58 2.33 9.17
C ALA A 83 2.34 1.45 7.93
N LEU A 84 3.27 0.56 7.59
CA LEU A 84 3.11 -0.40 6.50
C LEU A 84 1.89 -1.31 6.70
N ARG A 85 1.72 -1.87 7.91
CA ARG A 85 0.53 -2.66 8.26
C ARG A 85 -0.75 -1.85 8.07
N MET A 86 -0.78 -0.63 8.61
CA MET A 86 -1.94 0.26 8.47
C MET A 86 -2.26 0.53 6.99
N LEU A 87 -1.26 0.80 6.15
CA LEU A 87 -1.48 1.01 4.72
C LEU A 87 -2.05 -0.24 4.04
N CYS A 88 -1.53 -1.42 4.37
CA CYS A 88 -2.08 -2.70 3.88
C CYS A 88 -3.54 -2.92 4.31
N GLU A 89 -3.87 -2.65 5.58
CA GLU A 89 -5.23 -2.79 6.10
C GLU A 89 -6.20 -1.79 5.47
N LEU A 90 -5.79 -0.53 5.33
CA LEU A 90 -6.59 0.52 4.70
C LEU A 90 -6.85 0.20 3.22
N ALA A 91 -5.84 -0.30 2.50
CA ALA A 91 -5.99 -0.72 1.12
C ALA A 91 -6.97 -1.91 0.99
N LYS A 92 -6.81 -2.94 1.83
CA LYS A 92 -7.74 -4.10 1.90
C LYS A 92 -9.18 -3.66 2.18
N ASN A 93 -9.38 -2.77 3.15
CA ASN A 93 -10.70 -2.26 3.51
C ASN A 93 -11.31 -1.40 2.41
N THR A 94 -10.48 -0.58 1.73
CA THR A 94 -10.91 0.24 0.59
C THR A 94 -11.44 -0.65 -0.53
N LEU A 95 -10.68 -1.68 -0.93
CA LEU A 95 -11.11 -2.64 -1.96
C LEU A 95 -12.38 -3.38 -1.54
N LYS A 96 -12.42 -3.90 -0.32
CA LYS A 96 -13.59 -4.61 0.21
C LYS A 96 -14.86 -3.76 0.13
N ASN A 97 -14.78 -2.50 0.54
CA ASN A 97 -15.93 -1.59 0.53
C ASN A 97 -16.36 -1.22 -0.89
N ASN A 98 -15.41 -0.93 -1.78
CA ASN A 98 -15.72 -0.60 -3.18
C ASN A 98 -16.29 -1.78 -3.94
N PHE A 99 -15.76 -3.00 -3.75
CA PHE A 99 -16.33 -4.20 -4.36
C PHE A 99 -17.72 -4.54 -3.82
N ALA A 100 -17.96 -4.40 -2.50
CA ALA A 100 -19.29 -4.59 -1.95
C ALA A 100 -20.34 -3.65 -2.57
N GLN A 101 -19.97 -2.38 -2.80
CA GLN A 101 -20.82 -1.42 -3.49
C GLN A 101 -21.02 -1.79 -4.97
N PHE A 102 -19.93 -2.14 -5.68
CA PHE A 102 -19.99 -2.56 -7.08
C PHE A 102 -20.90 -3.76 -7.29
N TYR A 103 -20.77 -4.79 -6.45
CA TYR A 103 -21.59 -6.00 -6.52
C TYR A 103 -23.06 -5.75 -6.27
N SER A 104 -23.40 -4.76 -5.43
CA SER A 104 -24.78 -4.31 -5.22
C SER A 104 -25.33 -3.43 -6.36
N SER A 105 -24.47 -2.98 -7.28
CA SER A 105 -24.88 -2.13 -8.40
C SER A 105 -25.46 -2.96 -9.55
N GLN A 106 -26.30 -2.31 -10.36
CA GLN A 106 -27.09 -2.97 -11.39
C GLN A 106 -26.44 -2.84 -12.77
N TYR A 107 -26.34 -3.99 -13.46
CA TYR A 107 -26.11 -4.08 -14.89
C TYR A 107 -27.44 -3.96 -15.63
N PHE A 108 -27.51 -3.08 -16.65
CA PHE A 108 -28.71 -2.84 -17.43
C PHE A 108 -28.54 -3.24 -18.89
N SER A 109 -29.43 -4.09 -19.39
CA SER A 109 -29.54 -4.35 -20.82
C SER A 109 -30.98 -4.66 -21.24
N ARG A 110 -31.41 -4.04 -22.35
CA ARG A 110 -32.74 -4.29 -22.93
C ARG A 110 -32.78 -5.52 -23.83
N PHE A 111 -31.62 -5.91 -24.37
CA PHE A 111 -31.47 -7.03 -25.28
C PHE A 111 -30.29 -7.90 -24.84
N ALA A 112 -30.36 -9.20 -25.11
CA ALA A 112 -29.22 -10.08 -24.89
C ALA A 112 -28.03 -9.59 -25.74
N ILE A 113 -26.87 -9.45 -25.10
CA ILE A 113 -25.63 -9.03 -25.77
C ILE A 113 -24.67 -10.22 -25.92
N PRO A 114 -23.80 -10.20 -26.93
CA PRO A 114 -22.79 -11.23 -27.10
C PRO A 114 -21.83 -11.28 -25.90
N GLU A 115 -21.35 -12.46 -25.54
CA GLU A 115 -20.42 -12.64 -24.41
C GLU A 115 -19.18 -11.73 -24.53
N VAL A 116 -18.60 -11.62 -25.73
CA VAL A 116 -17.46 -10.74 -25.99
C VAL A 116 -17.77 -9.27 -25.66
N MET A 117 -18.99 -8.81 -25.97
CA MET A 117 -19.42 -7.45 -25.63
C MET A 117 -19.62 -7.29 -24.12
N LEU A 118 -20.16 -8.32 -23.46
CA LEU A 118 -20.32 -8.33 -22.01
C LEU A 118 -18.95 -8.26 -21.32
N GLN A 119 -17.99 -9.10 -21.73
CA GLN A 119 -16.62 -9.09 -21.21
C GLN A 119 -15.95 -7.73 -21.37
N VAL A 120 -16.09 -7.07 -22.53
CA VAL A 120 -15.55 -5.72 -22.75
C VAL A 120 -16.18 -4.69 -21.80
N GLN A 121 -17.50 -4.73 -21.62
CA GLN A 121 -18.19 -3.83 -20.69
C GLN A 121 -17.74 -4.06 -19.24
N ILE A 122 -17.60 -5.32 -18.83
CA ILE A 122 -17.12 -5.72 -17.50
C ILE A 122 -15.70 -5.22 -17.26
N LEU A 123 -14.78 -5.47 -18.20
CA LEU A 123 -13.39 -5.03 -18.06
C LEU A 123 -13.31 -3.51 -18.00
N SER A 124 -14.09 -2.80 -18.82
CA SER A 124 -14.14 -1.35 -18.79
C SER A 124 -14.61 -0.81 -17.45
N ILE A 125 -15.69 -1.36 -16.87
CA ILE A 125 -16.23 -0.87 -15.60
C ILE A 125 -15.34 -1.24 -14.42
N LEU A 126 -14.70 -2.41 -14.44
CA LEU A 126 -13.73 -2.82 -13.41
C LEU A 126 -12.47 -1.96 -13.45
N ASN A 127 -11.96 -1.61 -14.63
CA ASN A 127 -10.84 -0.69 -14.77
C ASN A 127 -11.19 0.71 -14.25
N GLN A 128 -12.40 1.19 -14.55
CA GLN A 128 -12.88 2.48 -14.02
C GLN A 128 -13.03 2.43 -12.49
N LEU A 129 -13.57 1.33 -11.94
CA LEU A 129 -13.69 1.12 -10.50
C LEU A 129 -12.31 1.16 -9.84
N GLN A 130 -11.33 0.43 -10.39
CA GLN A 130 -9.93 0.42 -9.90
C GLN A 130 -9.33 1.82 -9.88
N SER A 131 -9.37 2.55 -10.99
CA SER A 131 -8.84 3.92 -11.05
C SER A 131 -9.53 4.81 -10.03
N SER A 132 -10.86 4.80 -10.00
CA SER A 132 -11.64 5.68 -9.12
C SER A 132 -11.38 5.42 -7.64
N MET A 133 -11.24 4.14 -7.23
CA MET A 133 -10.97 3.82 -5.83
C MET A 133 -9.53 4.16 -5.42
N SER A 134 -8.55 3.91 -6.28
CA SER A 134 -7.16 4.34 -6.06
C SER A 134 -7.06 5.86 -5.95
N ASP A 135 -7.70 6.60 -6.86
CA ASP A 135 -7.68 8.06 -6.85
C ASP A 135 -8.32 8.64 -5.58
N SER A 136 -9.48 8.11 -5.17
CA SER A 136 -10.17 8.55 -3.95
C SER A 136 -9.34 8.26 -2.69
N PHE A 137 -8.72 7.08 -2.64
CA PHE A 137 -7.81 6.72 -1.56
C PHE A 137 -6.59 7.65 -1.49
N LEU A 138 -5.90 7.84 -2.62
CA LEU A 138 -4.69 8.67 -2.68
C LEU A 138 -5.00 10.14 -2.40
N LEU A 139 -6.15 10.64 -2.83
CA LEU A 139 -6.61 12.00 -2.50
C LEU A 139 -6.80 12.16 -0.99
N SER A 140 -7.50 11.23 -0.35
CA SER A 140 -7.73 11.25 1.10
C SER A 140 -6.41 11.15 1.87
N PHE A 141 -5.52 10.27 1.43
CA PHE A 141 -4.21 10.07 2.02
C PHE A 141 -3.30 11.31 1.87
N ARG A 142 -3.30 11.95 0.69
CA ARG A 142 -2.59 13.21 0.45
C ARG A 142 -3.11 14.33 1.34
N MET A 143 -4.43 14.44 1.50
CA MET A 143 -5.02 15.45 2.38
C MET A 143 -4.51 15.34 3.83
N ILE A 144 -4.39 14.11 4.36
CA ILE A 144 -3.84 13.88 5.70
C ILE A 144 -2.38 14.32 5.78
N ARG A 145 -1.57 13.95 4.78
CA ARG A 145 -0.14 14.28 4.71
C ARG A 145 0.09 15.78 4.61
N ASP A 146 -0.61 16.45 3.70
CA ASP A 146 -0.53 17.90 3.50
C ASP A 146 -0.98 18.65 4.76
N THR A 147 -2.09 18.23 5.37
CA THR A 147 -2.58 18.82 6.63
C THR A 147 -1.58 18.63 7.76
N THR A 148 -0.92 17.48 7.84
CA THR A 148 0.12 17.20 8.85
C THR A 148 1.31 18.15 8.70
N GLN A 149 1.77 18.37 7.47
CA GLN A 149 2.90 19.25 7.19
C GLN A 149 2.55 20.73 7.39
N VAL A 150 1.42 21.20 6.86
CA VAL A 150 1.03 22.62 6.92
C VAL A 150 0.73 23.06 8.35
N ASN A 151 0.20 22.17 9.19
CA ASN A 151 0.00 22.44 10.62
C ASN A 151 1.27 22.21 11.46
N ALA A 152 2.40 21.86 10.83
CA ALA A 152 3.68 21.58 11.49
C ALA A 152 3.53 20.62 12.69
N LEU A 153 2.71 19.57 12.54
CA LEU A 153 2.43 18.66 13.65
C LEU A 153 3.72 17.99 14.13
N PHE A 154 4.03 18.17 15.41
CA PHE A 154 5.25 17.68 16.01
C PHE A 154 5.25 16.15 16.11
N SER A 155 6.28 15.50 15.57
CA SER A 155 6.43 14.04 15.68
C SER A 155 6.93 13.68 17.06
N ALA A 156 6.28 12.72 17.73
CA ALA A 156 6.72 12.21 19.03
C ALA A 156 8.16 11.62 18.98
N LEU A 157 8.59 11.17 17.79
CA LEU A 157 9.95 10.66 17.56
C LEU A 157 10.99 11.77 17.37
N GLN A 158 10.57 13.04 17.34
CA GLN A 158 11.42 14.21 17.09
C GLN A 158 12.20 14.14 15.76
N ILE A 159 11.63 13.43 14.76
CA ILE A 159 12.23 13.23 13.44
C ILE A 159 11.95 14.39 12.47
N ASN A 160 10.89 15.17 12.67
CA ASN A 160 10.70 16.44 11.95
C ASN A 160 11.33 17.63 12.66
N HIS A 161 11.18 17.71 13.99
CA HIS A 161 11.65 18.82 14.80
C HIS A 161 12.24 18.28 16.11
N LYS A 162 13.32 18.89 16.58
CA LYS A 162 13.95 18.60 17.87
C LYS A 162 13.59 19.66 18.89
N LEU A 163 13.33 19.23 20.12
CA LEU A 163 13.11 20.10 21.27
C LEU A 163 14.37 20.15 22.12
N TYR A 164 14.83 21.36 22.44
CA TYR A 164 15.92 21.54 23.40
C TYR A 164 15.61 22.70 24.34
N GLY A 165 15.88 22.48 25.63
CA GLY A 165 15.73 23.49 26.67
C GLY A 165 17.05 24.21 26.93
N SER A 166 17.02 25.54 26.99
CA SER A 166 18.14 26.33 27.52
C SER A 166 18.07 26.36 29.03
N LYS A 167 19.10 25.83 29.69
CA LYS A 167 19.23 25.87 31.15
C LYS A 167 19.39 27.30 31.68
N ASP A 168 19.94 28.20 30.88
CA ASP A 168 20.25 29.58 31.29
C ASP A 168 19.01 30.49 31.22
N THR A 169 18.16 30.31 30.21
CA THR A 169 16.98 31.17 29.98
C THR A 169 15.67 30.54 30.41
N GLY A 170 15.64 29.22 30.63
CA GLY A 170 14.40 28.46 30.84
C GLY A 170 13.54 28.31 29.58
N ASN A 171 14.01 28.80 28.42
CA ASN A 171 13.28 28.74 27.17
C ASN A 171 13.37 27.35 26.53
N ILE A 172 12.28 26.95 25.86
CA ILE A 172 12.24 25.77 24.98
C ILE A 172 12.38 26.26 23.55
N PHE A 173 13.29 25.65 22.81
CA PHE A 173 13.51 25.91 21.40
C PHE A 173 13.08 24.71 20.58
N VAL A 174 12.52 25.00 19.40
CA VAL A 174 12.16 24.02 18.39
C VAL A 174 12.99 24.28 17.16
N THR A 175 13.71 23.28 16.69
CA THR A 175 14.48 23.36 15.44
C THR A 175 14.04 22.26 14.50
N ALA A 176 13.87 22.59 13.21
CA ALA A 176 13.60 21.59 12.19
C ALA A 176 14.83 20.70 11.97
N ASN A 177 14.61 19.40 11.80
CA ASN A 177 15.66 18.50 11.35
C ASN A 177 15.99 18.76 9.88
N ASN A 178 17.20 18.35 9.51
CA ASN A 178 17.71 18.41 8.16
C ASN A 178 18.21 17.01 7.76
N TYR A 179 17.76 16.53 6.61
CA TYR A 179 18.21 15.28 6.01
C TYR A 179 18.82 15.61 4.64
N ASP A 180 20.11 15.33 4.46
CA ASP A 180 20.86 15.54 3.21
C ASP A 180 20.67 16.95 2.59
N GLY A 181 20.68 18.00 3.43
CA GLY A 181 20.49 19.38 3.02
C GLY A 181 19.03 19.82 2.91
N CYS A 182 18.07 18.92 3.06
CA CYS A 182 16.63 19.19 3.01
C CYS A 182 16.06 19.42 4.41
N SER A 183 15.44 20.58 4.63
CA SER A 183 14.85 20.96 5.94
C SER A 183 13.38 20.54 6.07
N CYS A 184 13.04 19.94 7.22
CA CYS A 184 11.66 19.54 7.53
C CYS A 184 10.67 20.70 7.68
N SER A 185 11.16 21.92 7.94
CA SER A 185 10.32 23.12 7.91
C SER A 185 9.88 23.51 6.50
N LEU A 186 10.58 23.05 5.47
CA LEU A 186 10.35 23.41 4.08
C LEU A 186 9.64 22.28 3.31
N SER A 187 9.93 21.02 3.64
CA SER A 187 9.37 19.87 2.94
C SER A 187 9.21 18.68 3.87
N ALA A 188 8.06 18.01 3.80
CA ALA A 188 7.82 16.75 4.49
C ALA A 188 8.59 15.57 3.85
N ASN A 189 8.99 15.73 2.58
CA ASN A 189 9.58 14.67 1.78
C ASN A 189 11.09 14.50 2.02
N CYS A 190 11.71 15.32 2.89
CA CYS A 190 13.12 15.17 3.20
C CYS A 190 13.36 13.81 3.84
N ILE A 191 14.30 13.07 3.26
CA ILE A 191 14.71 11.74 3.71
C ILE A 191 16.23 11.64 3.71
N GLY A 192 16.73 10.71 4.53
CA GLY A 192 18.10 10.24 4.54
C GLY A 192 18.13 8.73 4.68
N GLN A 193 19.26 8.12 4.33
CA GLN A 193 19.46 6.68 4.46
C GLN A 193 19.24 6.23 5.91
N SER A 194 18.31 5.28 6.12
CA SER A 194 18.08 4.74 7.46
C SER A 194 19.21 3.79 7.85
N SER A 195 19.65 3.88 9.10
CA SER A 195 20.85 3.19 9.59
C SER A 195 20.69 2.78 11.04
N ILE A 196 21.45 1.77 11.44
CA ILE A 196 21.63 1.41 12.84
C ILE A 196 22.92 2.07 13.35
N TYR A 197 22.86 2.71 14.51
CA TYR A 197 24.00 3.36 15.14
C TYR A 197 24.39 2.69 16.45
N ASN A 198 25.68 2.79 16.78
CA ASN A 198 26.13 2.51 18.14
C ASN A 198 25.90 3.75 18.99
N HIS A 199 24.97 3.69 19.94
CA HIS A 199 24.62 4.84 20.79
C HIS A 199 25.77 5.32 21.68
N ASN A 200 26.73 4.46 22.05
CA ASN A 200 27.85 4.83 22.91
C ASN A 200 28.91 5.62 22.14
N THR A 201 29.17 5.24 20.89
CA THR A 201 30.23 5.86 20.06
C THR A 201 29.68 6.84 19.03
N MET A 202 28.36 6.90 18.85
CA MET A 202 27.66 7.65 17.80
C MET A 202 28.15 7.31 16.38
N THR A 203 28.64 6.09 16.17
CA THR A 203 29.13 5.62 14.87
C THR A 203 28.07 4.80 14.16
N LYS A 204 27.91 5.05 12.86
CA LYS A 204 27.06 4.21 12.00
C LYS A 204 27.60 2.78 11.96
N LEU A 205 26.75 1.80 12.26
CA LEU A 205 27.09 0.39 12.21
C LEU A 205 26.79 -0.20 10.83
N PHE A 206 25.58 0.02 10.31
CA PHE A 206 25.24 -0.34 8.93
C PHE A 206 24.00 0.42 8.43
N ASP A 207 23.89 0.55 7.11
CA ASP A 207 22.71 1.09 6.42
C ASP A 207 21.67 -0.02 6.19
N VAL A 208 20.41 0.23 6.56
CA VAL A 208 19.31 -0.70 6.26
C VAL A 208 18.89 -0.48 4.81
N THR A 209 19.42 -1.29 3.90
CA THR A 209 19.23 -1.12 2.44
C THR A 209 17.75 -0.98 2.08
N GLY A 210 17.43 0.01 1.27
CA GLY A 210 16.06 0.27 0.83
C GLY A 210 15.16 0.93 1.87
N PHE A 211 15.62 1.16 3.11
CA PHE A 211 14.87 1.92 4.11
C PHE A 211 15.41 3.33 4.29
N TYR A 212 14.49 4.28 4.42
CA TYR A 212 14.80 5.67 4.70
C TYR A 212 14.21 6.12 6.03
N THR A 213 14.84 7.12 6.63
CA THR A 213 14.28 7.93 7.70
C THR A 213 14.05 9.34 7.16
N GLY A 214 13.24 10.17 7.81
CA GLY A 214 12.95 11.50 7.31
C GLY A 214 12.02 12.28 8.24
N CYS A 215 11.49 13.39 7.75
CA CYS A 215 10.63 14.27 8.55
C CYS A 215 9.37 13.57 9.07
N ASN A 216 8.89 12.55 8.36
CA ASN A 216 7.73 11.78 8.77
C ASN A 216 7.96 10.29 8.44
N VAL A 217 7.53 9.41 9.34
CA VAL A 217 7.64 7.96 9.17
C VAL A 217 6.90 7.50 7.91
N ILE A 218 5.72 8.06 7.64
CA ILE A 218 4.95 7.74 6.44
C ILE A 218 5.71 8.21 5.19
N GLU A 219 6.22 9.44 5.17
CA GLU A 219 6.94 10.00 4.00
C GLU A 219 8.21 9.22 3.65
N SER A 220 8.95 8.81 4.69
CA SER A 220 10.17 8.01 4.53
C SER A 220 9.85 6.57 4.14
N LEU A 221 8.81 5.94 4.71
CA LEU A 221 8.34 4.62 4.31
C LEU A 221 7.90 4.62 2.83
N LEU A 222 7.14 5.62 2.39
CA LEU A 222 6.66 5.72 1.02
C LEU A 222 7.80 5.77 0.00
N GLN A 223 8.92 6.37 0.37
CA GLN A 223 10.13 6.44 -0.47
C GLN A 223 11.03 5.21 -0.32
N SER A 224 10.82 4.39 0.71
CA SER A 224 11.55 3.14 0.92
C SER A 224 11.17 2.09 -0.13
N THR A 225 12.11 1.21 -0.45
CA THR A 225 12.01 0.15 -1.45
C THR A 225 11.79 -1.23 -0.80
N LEU A 226 11.56 -2.24 -1.63
CA LEU A 226 11.36 -3.62 -1.19
C LEU A 226 12.68 -4.40 -0.99
N GLU A 227 13.85 -3.77 -1.17
CA GLU A 227 15.14 -4.48 -1.26
C GLU A 227 15.45 -5.34 -0.03
N CYS A 228 15.31 -4.80 1.18
CA CYS A 228 15.56 -5.57 2.39
C CYS A 228 14.48 -6.62 2.66
N PHE A 229 13.23 -6.39 2.22
CA PHE A 229 12.13 -7.34 2.40
C PHE A 229 12.40 -8.66 1.68
N TYR A 230 13.09 -8.62 0.53
CA TYR A 230 13.48 -9.79 -0.26
C TYR A 230 14.91 -10.29 0.04
N ASN A 231 15.55 -9.80 1.12
CA ASN A 231 16.95 -10.11 1.41
C ASN A 231 17.10 -10.65 2.83
N GLN A 232 17.20 -11.97 2.97
CA GLN A 232 17.37 -12.63 4.27
C GLN A 232 18.63 -12.13 4.99
N THR A 233 19.73 -11.88 4.29
CA THR A 233 20.95 -11.33 4.90
C THR A 233 20.73 -9.93 5.47
N CYS A 234 19.88 -9.11 4.85
CA CYS A 234 19.51 -7.80 5.40
C CYS A 234 18.71 -7.96 6.71
N ILE A 235 17.72 -8.85 6.70
CA ILE A 235 16.85 -9.13 7.87
C ILE A 235 17.66 -9.72 9.02
N ASP A 236 18.52 -10.72 8.75
CA ASP A 236 19.37 -11.34 9.75
C ASP A 236 20.35 -10.33 10.36
N LYS A 237 20.95 -9.48 9.53
CA LYS A 237 21.80 -8.38 10.01
C LYS A 237 21.02 -7.43 10.91
N LEU A 238 19.82 -7.05 10.53
CA LEU A 238 18.96 -6.19 11.34
C LEU A 238 18.73 -6.82 12.73
N GLN A 239 18.30 -8.08 12.76
CA GLN A 239 18.01 -8.81 13.99
C GLN A 239 19.22 -8.94 14.93
N ASN A 240 20.44 -8.99 14.40
CA ASN A 240 21.65 -9.06 15.23
C ASN A 240 21.89 -7.81 16.09
N TYR A 241 21.26 -6.68 15.75
CA TYR A 241 21.37 -5.44 16.50
C TYR A 241 20.09 -5.11 17.30
N LEU A 242 19.06 -5.96 17.21
CA LEU A 242 17.83 -5.83 17.97
C LEU A 242 17.88 -6.69 19.22
N LEU A 243 17.11 -6.30 20.23
CA LEU A 243 16.90 -7.09 21.44
C LEU A 243 15.40 -7.34 21.62
N PRO A 244 15.00 -8.50 22.16
CA PRO A 244 15.78 -9.66 22.57
C PRO A 244 16.34 -10.45 21.36
N SER A 245 16.86 -11.66 21.58
CA SER A 245 17.44 -12.52 20.53
C SER A 245 16.56 -12.64 19.26
N PRO A 246 17.18 -12.94 18.09
CA PRO A 246 16.48 -13.04 16.82
C PRO A 246 15.24 -13.93 16.86
N ILE A 247 14.21 -13.52 16.13
CA ILE A 247 12.95 -14.26 15.96
C ILE A 247 12.90 -14.88 14.55
N PRO A 248 12.13 -15.97 14.36
CA PRO A 248 11.97 -16.54 13.03
C PRO A 248 11.16 -15.58 12.15
N VAL A 249 11.85 -14.87 11.27
CA VAL A 249 11.28 -13.98 10.25
C VAL A 249 11.99 -14.26 8.94
N SER A 250 11.20 -14.55 7.91
CA SER A 250 11.75 -14.88 6.59
C SER A 250 11.60 -13.71 5.63
N ALA A 251 12.57 -13.58 4.73
CA ALA A 251 12.45 -12.75 3.56
C ALA A 251 11.24 -13.16 2.73
N LEU A 252 10.70 -12.19 2.01
CA LEU A 252 9.69 -12.39 1.00
C LEU A 252 10.18 -13.36 -0.08
N ASP A 253 9.27 -14.16 -0.61
CA ASP A 253 9.58 -15.17 -1.61
C ASP A 253 9.87 -14.51 -2.97
N ASP A 254 11.11 -14.67 -3.44
CA ASP A 254 11.61 -14.16 -4.71
C ASP A 254 11.35 -15.13 -5.89
N SER A 255 10.87 -16.35 -5.61
CA SER A 255 10.55 -17.34 -6.64
C SER A 255 9.21 -17.06 -7.34
N SER A 256 8.44 -16.10 -6.83
CA SER A 256 7.23 -15.56 -7.44
C SER A 256 7.55 -14.84 -8.75
N SER A 257 7.62 -15.59 -9.86
CA SER A 257 7.64 -15.03 -11.22
C SER A 257 6.38 -14.23 -11.58
N LEU A 258 5.43 -14.14 -10.64
CA LEU A 258 4.15 -13.46 -10.76
C LEU A 258 4.20 -12.04 -10.17
N SER A 259 5.22 -11.66 -9.40
CA SER A 259 5.32 -10.28 -8.93
C SER A 259 5.52 -9.34 -10.12
N ARG A 260 4.67 -8.30 -10.21
CA ARG A 260 4.83 -7.22 -11.18
C ARG A 260 5.77 -6.11 -10.71
N TYR A 261 6.19 -6.16 -9.44
CA TYR A 261 7.05 -5.16 -8.83
C TYR A 261 8.47 -5.69 -8.66
N LEU A 262 9.43 -4.80 -8.92
CA LEU A 262 10.85 -5.06 -8.71
C LEU A 262 11.19 -4.83 -7.24
N LYS A 263 12.31 -5.37 -6.78
CA LYS A 263 12.81 -5.12 -5.42
C LYS A 263 13.11 -3.65 -5.16
N THR A 264 13.47 -2.90 -6.20
CA THR A 264 13.70 -1.45 -6.14
C THR A 264 12.41 -0.62 -6.21
N THR A 265 11.25 -1.26 -6.36
CA THR A 265 9.96 -0.56 -6.33
C THR A 265 9.72 0.02 -4.93
N THR A 266 9.20 1.24 -4.88
CA THR A 266 8.90 1.93 -3.61
C THR A 266 7.57 1.49 -3.02
N ILE A 267 7.41 1.64 -1.71
CA ILE A 267 6.11 1.42 -1.04
C ILE A 267 5.03 2.35 -1.62
N ASN A 268 5.38 3.58 -2.03
CA ASN A 268 4.45 4.49 -2.70
C ASN A 268 3.93 3.94 -4.04
N SER A 269 4.77 3.25 -4.80
CA SER A 269 4.34 2.60 -6.04
C SER A 269 3.36 1.47 -5.78
N LEU A 270 3.58 0.65 -4.73
CA LEU A 270 2.61 -0.38 -4.32
C LEU A 270 1.30 0.28 -3.85
N LEU A 271 1.39 1.34 -3.05
CA LEU A 271 0.23 2.03 -2.50
C LEU A 271 -0.63 2.70 -3.59
N SER A 272 -0.01 3.19 -4.67
CA SER A 272 -0.72 3.76 -5.82
C SER A 272 -1.72 2.78 -6.44
N ASP A 273 -1.44 1.48 -6.33
CA ASP A 273 -2.31 0.40 -6.78
C ASP A 273 -3.01 -0.32 -5.61
N LEU A 274 -3.18 0.35 -4.46
CA LEU A 274 -3.81 -0.20 -3.27
C LEU A 274 -3.15 -1.53 -2.79
N MET A 275 -1.83 -1.63 -2.93
CA MET A 275 -1.06 -2.83 -2.59
C MET A 275 -1.51 -4.09 -3.35
N VAL A 276 -2.19 -3.93 -4.50
CA VAL A 276 -2.69 -5.05 -5.32
C VAL A 276 -1.61 -5.49 -6.29
N GLU A 277 -1.47 -6.81 -6.39
CA GLU A 277 -0.60 -7.49 -7.33
C GLU A 277 -1.34 -7.77 -8.62
N HIS A 278 -2.48 -8.45 -8.49
CA HIS A 278 -3.33 -8.85 -9.60
C HIS A 278 -4.79 -8.84 -9.16
N LEU A 279 -5.68 -8.53 -10.10
CA LEU A 279 -7.10 -8.78 -9.93
C LEU A 279 -7.47 -10.02 -10.74
N VAL A 280 -7.97 -11.06 -10.07
CA VAL A 280 -8.51 -12.26 -10.73
C VAL A 280 -10.00 -12.03 -10.96
N ILE A 281 -10.42 -12.11 -12.22
CA ILE A 281 -11.83 -11.98 -12.61
C ILE A 281 -12.32 -13.35 -13.07
N SER A 282 -13.42 -13.81 -12.48
CA SER A 282 -14.15 -15.00 -12.89
C SER A 282 -15.59 -14.64 -13.24
N PRO A 283 -16.13 -15.13 -14.37
CA PRO A 283 -17.56 -15.06 -14.67
C PRO A 283 -18.40 -15.90 -13.70
#